data_AF-N1QYE4-F1
#
_entry.id   AF-N1QYE4-F1
#
_cell.length_a   1.000
_cell.length_b   1.000
_cell.length_c   1.000
_cell.angle_alpha   90.00
_cell.angle_beta   90.00
_cell.angle_gamma   90.00
#
_symmetry.space_group_name_H-M   'P 1'
#
loop_
_entity.id
_entity.type
_entity.pdbx_description
1 polymer ?
#
loop_
_entity_poly.entity_id
_entity_poly.type
_entity_poly.pdbx_seq_one_letter_code
_entity_poly.pdbx_strand_id
1 'polypeptide(L)'
;MSSTFAGVSVLAGGELCPSTESSVVTSTDWGYHLLVVQDYSRTKQATPTGEWISSRPFMVGGHEWSIDYYPNGYTKSCADFISLFVNLLDEDAEEPVKAKFNVSFIDEAEKHKPMYISETETFDFRSESMLGYNMFMEKDVLEQSSHLMNDCFTIRCDIMVFSSKDAGGDKVPLPEIDQHLNNLLQTKVGADVTFEVSGEMFAAHRCVLAARSKVFMAQLFGPMKEGTTTSCVIQIKDMEAKVFRALLSFIYTDSLPKMEEDETDAVEEGEEEEGTEDEMSEVAEQGQRTKPPETVQWLQGLLVAADRYDLQRLRFICERQLSLRIGVSSVASTLALAEQHHCRPLKAACLKFIQAQSPSCLQIVMATDGWEHLITTYPFVLNELFAMVALNQK
;
A
#
# COMPACT_ATOMS: atom_id res chain seq x y z
N MET A 1 21.06 -9.25 2.19
CA MET A 1 21.42 -7.95 2.82
C MET A 1 20.77 -7.94 4.20
N SER A 2 21.48 -7.51 5.24
CA SER A 2 20.93 -7.31 6.59
C SER A 2 20.86 -5.81 6.85
N SER A 3 19.73 -5.32 7.36
CA SER A 3 19.58 -3.90 7.72
C SER A 3 20.51 -3.55 8.86
N THR A 4 21.14 -2.38 8.78
CA THR A 4 22.07 -1.90 9.81
C THR A 4 21.33 -1.01 10.80
N PHE A 5 21.55 -1.19 12.10
CA PHE A 5 20.97 -0.31 13.12
C PHE A 5 21.66 1.08 13.05
N ALA A 6 20.87 2.13 12.76
CA ALA A 6 21.35 3.49 12.58
C ALA A 6 21.25 4.32 13.87
N GLY A 7 20.31 3.98 14.77
CA GLY A 7 20.18 4.64 16.06
C GLY A 7 18.81 4.46 16.73
N VAL A 8 18.68 5.11 17.89
CA VAL A 8 17.41 5.18 18.65
C VAL A 8 17.19 6.60 19.18
N SER A 9 15.95 7.07 19.07
CA SER A 9 15.43 8.30 19.67
C SER A 9 14.37 7.93 20.69
N VAL A 10 14.50 8.39 21.93
CA VAL A 10 13.48 8.20 22.97
C VAL A 10 12.78 9.52 23.22
N LEU A 11 11.46 9.53 23.08
CA LEU A 11 10.58 10.61 23.48
C LEU A 11 9.99 10.27 24.84
N ALA A 12 10.07 11.18 25.80
CA ALA A 12 9.42 11.01 27.10
C ALA A 12 8.69 12.30 27.46
N GLY A 13 7.39 12.16 27.74
CA GLY A 13 6.56 13.25 28.22
C GLY A 13 6.39 14.44 27.28
N GLY A 14 6.39 14.19 25.97
CA GLY A 14 6.23 15.24 24.94
C GLY A 14 7.54 15.88 24.48
N GLU A 15 8.69 15.44 24.99
CA GLU A 15 9.99 15.98 24.61
C GLU A 15 10.98 14.87 24.24
N LEU A 16 11.93 15.20 23.37
CA LEU A 16 13.04 14.32 23.02
C LEU A 16 14.03 14.23 24.20
N CYS A 17 14.33 13.02 24.67
CA CYS A 17 15.24 12.85 25.80
C CYS A 17 16.68 13.30 25.44
N PRO A 18 17.38 14.02 26.33
CA PRO A 18 18.74 14.49 26.10
C PRO A 18 19.83 13.41 26.21
N SER A 19 19.55 12.25 26.81
CA SER A 19 20.55 11.21 27.14
C SER A 19 20.61 9.99 26.20
N THR A 20 20.00 10.02 25.02
CA THR A 20 20.05 8.89 24.07
C THR A 20 21.22 8.99 23.09
N GLU A 21 22.35 8.38 23.42
CA GLU A 21 23.44 8.14 22.46
C GLU A 21 23.06 7.03 21.47
N SER A 22 23.19 7.33 20.17
CA SER A 22 24.08 6.63 19.23
C SER A 22 23.57 6.83 17.80
N SER A 23 24.04 7.87 17.10
CA SER A 23 24.11 7.81 15.64
C SER A 23 25.28 6.90 15.30
N VAL A 24 25.00 5.70 14.81
CA VAL A 24 26.05 4.88 14.20
C VAL A 24 26.18 5.37 12.78
N VAL A 25 27.36 5.84 12.38
CA VAL A 25 27.65 6.09 10.97
C VAL A 25 27.65 4.74 10.27
N THR A 26 26.53 4.42 9.63
CA THR A 26 26.42 3.19 8.85
C THR A 26 26.87 3.50 7.43
N SER A 27 27.92 2.82 6.95
CA SER A 27 28.38 2.90 5.55
C SER A 27 27.55 2.02 4.62
N THR A 28 26.35 1.63 5.06
CA THR A 28 25.46 0.69 4.37
C THR A 28 24.33 1.49 3.75
N ASP A 29 24.00 1.20 2.49
CA ASP A 29 22.89 1.84 1.76
C ASP A 29 21.50 1.48 2.34
N TRP A 30 21.44 0.59 3.34
CA TRP A 30 20.22 0.20 4.02
C TRP A 30 20.42 0.11 5.55
N GLY A 31 19.62 0.90 6.27
CA GLY A 31 19.63 0.97 7.72
C GLY A 31 18.25 1.21 8.31
N TYR A 32 18.16 1.20 9.65
CA TYR A 32 16.92 1.48 10.36
C TYR A 32 17.14 2.25 11.66
N HIS A 33 16.20 3.12 12.00
CA HIS A 33 16.17 3.91 13.22
C HIS A 33 14.94 3.55 14.06
N LEU A 34 15.10 3.56 15.38
CA LEU A 34 14.02 3.31 16.32
C LEU A 34 13.56 4.61 16.98
N LEU A 35 12.26 4.89 16.92
CA LEU A 35 11.61 5.95 17.67
C LEU A 35 10.79 5.32 18.80
N VAL A 36 11.29 5.43 20.03
CA VAL A 36 10.64 4.94 21.25
C VAL A 36 9.82 6.08 21.84
N VAL A 37 8.53 5.88 22.00
CA VAL A 37 7.63 6.85 22.64
C VAL A 37 7.27 6.33 24.02
N GLN A 38 7.64 7.08 25.05
CA GLN A 38 7.31 6.86 26.45
C GLN A 38 6.34 7.94 26.93
N ASP A 39 5.47 7.57 27.87
CA ASP A 39 4.38 8.44 28.36
C ASP A 39 3.54 8.99 27.18
N TYR A 40 3.10 8.11 26.28
CA TYR A 40 2.30 8.47 25.10
C TYR A 40 1.10 9.35 25.45
N SER A 41 0.39 9.03 26.54
CA SER A 41 -0.75 9.81 27.02
C SER A 41 -0.38 11.25 27.35
N ARG A 42 0.80 11.48 27.94
CA ARG A 42 1.34 12.83 28.22
C ARG A 42 1.78 13.52 26.94
N THR A 43 2.41 12.79 26.03
CA THR A 43 2.86 13.30 24.73
C THR A 43 1.70 13.86 23.91
N LYS A 44 0.55 13.18 23.91
CA LYS A 44 -0.70 13.69 23.31
C LYS A 44 -1.22 14.97 23.98
N GLN A 45 -1.13 15.09 25.30
CA GLN A 45 -1.62 16.27 26.01
C GLN A 45 -0.71 17.49 25.80
N ALA A 46 0.60 17.25 25.70
CA ALA A 46 1.61 18.29 25.58
C ALA A 46 1.73 18.85 24.16
N THR A 47 1.38 18.06 23.13
CA THR A 47 1.62 18.41 21.72
C THR A 47 0.30 18.67 21.00
N PRO A 48 -0.04 19.91 20.62
CA PRO A 48 -1.24 20.22 19.86
C PRO A 48 -1.27 19.56 18.47
N THR A 49 -2.46 19.49 17.84
CA THR A 49 -2.58 19.10 16.43
C THR A 49 -1.80 20.06 15.54
N GLY A 50 -1.03 19.50 14.60
CA GLY A 50 -0.12 20.24 13.72
C GLY A 50 1.27 20.50 14.30
N GLU A 51 1.50 20.19 15.58
CA GLU A 51 2.82 20.23 16.20
C GLU A 51 3.44 18.83 16.22
N TRP A 52 4.78 18.77 16.18
CA TRP A 52 5.53 17.53 16.13
C TRP A 52 6.72 17.51 17.07
N ILE A 53 7.24 16.31 17.27
CA ILE A 53 8.49 16.07 17.95
C ILE A 53 9.42 15.38 16.95
N SER A 54 10.52 16.04 16.59
CA SER A 54 11.52 15.43 15.73
C SER A 54 12.38 14.44 16.49
N SER A 55 12.71 13.32 15.84
CA SER A 55 13.76 12.42 16.29
C SER A 55 15.12 13.12 16.28
N ARG A 56 16.12 12.52 16.93
CA ARG A 56 17.51 12.87 16.62
C ARG A 56 17.82 12.59 15.15
N PRO A 57 18.74 13.36 14.55
CA PRO A 57 19.34 13.00 13.28
C PRO A 57 20.02 11.63 13.34
N PHE A 58 19.94 10.86 12.27
CA PHE A 58 20.59 9.56 12.12
C PHE A 58 21.10 9.34 10.69
N MET A 59 22.15 8.51 10.56
CA MET A 59 22.88 8.34 9.30
C MET A 59 22.54 7.01 8.62
N VAL A 60 22.07 7.09 7.37
CA VAL A 60 21.85 5.93 6.48
C VAL A 60 22.31 6.29 5.07
N GLY A 61 23.08 5.42 4.43
CA GLY A 61 23.54 5.63 3.05
C GLY A 61 24.40 6.88 2.86
N GLY A 62 25.04 7.39 3.91
CA GLY A 62 25.84 8.63 3.86
C GLY A 62 25.04 9.93 3.94
N HIS A 63 23.71 9.85 4.13
CA HIS A 63 22.81 10.98 4.28
C HIS A 63 22.27 11.06 5.71
N GLU A 64 21.97 12.28 6.17
CA GLU A 64 21.39 12.55 7.48
C GLU A 64 19.87 12.64 7.39
N TRP A 65 19.19 11.91 8.27
CA TRP A 65 17.73 11.75 8.25
C TRP A 65 17.14 12.08 9.62
N SER A 66 15.87 12.51 9.65
CA SER A 66 15.06 12.57 10.87
C SER A 66 13.64 12.07 10.65
N ILE A 67 12.95 11.77 11.75
CA ILE A 67 11.54 11.40 11.76
C ILE A 67 10.79 12.47 12.54
N ASP A 68 9.79 13.10 11.92
CA ASP A 68 8.85 13.98 12.61
C ASP A 68 7.62 13.20 13.04
N TYR A 69 7.37 13.18 14.35
CA TYR A 69 6.23 12.50 14.96
C TYR A 69 5.17 13.49 15.41
N TYR A 70 4.00 13.39 14.79
CA TYR A 70 2.81 14.18 15.11
C TYR A 70 1.84 13.31 15.91
N PRO A 71 1.80 13.40 17.26
CA PRO A 71 0.95 12.55 18.08
C PRO A 71 -0.56 12.83 17.89
N ASN A 72 -0.93 14.02 17.39
CA ASN A 72 -2.32 14.45 17.19
C ASN A 72 -2.58 14.94 15.76
N GLY A 73 -1.93 14.33 14.77
CA GLY A 73 -2.12 14.62 13.36
C GLY A 73 -1.34 15.83 12.87
N TYR A 74 -0.93 15.79 11.60
CA TYR A 74 -0.29 16.91 10.89
C TYR A 74 -1.26 18.08 10.64
N THR A 75 -2.54 17.78 10.39
CA THR A 75 -3.58 18.78 10.19
C THR A 75 -4.82 18.43 11.02
N LYS A 76 -5.78 19.36 11.06
CA LYS A 76 -7.07 19.12 11.71
C LYS A 76 -7.85 17.96 11.10
N SER A 77 -7.68 17.66 9.81
CA SER A 77 -8.40 16.58 9.15
C SER A 77 -7.87 15.19 9.52
N CYS A 78 -6.64 15.09 10.03
CA CYS A 78 -6.07 13.84 10.55
C CYS A 78 -5.82 13.90 12.07
N ALA A 79 -6.55 14.75 12.81
CA ALA A 79 -6.32 14.96 14.24
C ALA A 79 -6.46 13.69 15.09
N ASP A 80 -7.29 12.74 14.66
CA ASP A 80 -7.52 11.46 15.35
C ASP A 80 -6.44 10.40 15.04
N PHE A 81 -5.46 10.76 14.21
CA PHE A 81 -4.36 9.89 13.79
C PHE A 81 -3.02 10.39 14.31
N ILE A 82 -2.09 9.46 14.44
CA ILE A 82 -0.65 9.74 14.44
C ILE A 82 -0.22 9.97 13.00
N SER A 83 0.56 11.02 12.76
CA SER A 83 1.27 11.24 11.49
C SER A 83 2.77 11.11 11.68
N LEU A 84 3.47 10.62 10.66
CA LEU A 84 4.91 10.42 10.67
C LEU A 84 5.51 10.85 9.35
N PHE A 85 6.56 11.67 9.38
CA PHE A 85 7.31 12.07 8.18
C PHE A 85 8.78 11.78 8.37
N VAL A 86 9.42 11.36 7.29
CA VAL A 86 10.85 11.15 7.18
C VAL A 86 11.41 12.32 6.39
N ASN A 87 12.41 12.99 6.96
CA ASN A 87 13.04 14.16 6.37
C ASN A 87 14.50 13.86 6.06
N LEU A 88 14.97 14.43 4.95
CA LEU A 88 16.38 14.52 4.63
C LEU A 88 16.91 15.85 5.18
N LEU A 89 18.00 15.77 5.97
CA LEU A 89 18.60 16.93 6.64
C LEU A 89 19.88 17.45 5.97
N ASP A 90 20.29 16.82 4.87
CA ASP A 90 21.43 17.29 4.07
C ASP A 90 21.21 18.72 3.54
N GLU A 91 22.16 19.61 3.82
CA GLU A 91 22.14 20.99 3.32
C GLU A 91 22.41 21.04 1.80
N ASP A 92 21.52 21.71 1.05
CA ASP A 92 21.67 22.12 -0.35
C ASP A 92 22.34 21.11 -1.31
N ALA A 93 21.84 19.87 -1.34
CA ALA A 93 22.21 18.91 -2.38
C ALA A 93 21.63 19.35 -3.75
N GLU A 94 22.49 19.53 -4.77
CA GLU A 94 22.06 19.88 -6.14
C GLU A 94 21.14 18.81 -6.78
N GLU A 95 21.30 17.55 -6.38
CA GLU A 95 20.50 16.42 -6.85
C GLU A 95 19.66 15.82 -5.70
N PRO A 96 18.40 15.41 -5.97
CA PRO A 96 17.59 14.74 -4.98
C PRO A 96 18.19 13.37 -4.60
N VAL A 97 18.12 13.04 -3.32
CA VAL A 97 18.51 11.72 -2.80
C VAL A 97 17.39 10.74 -3.07
N LYS A 98 17.67 9.73 -3.89
CA LYS A 98 16.71 8.67 -4.16
C LYS A 98 16.71 7.69 -3.00
N ALA A 99 15.56 7.52 -2.35
CA ALA A 99 15.45 6.55 -1.27
C ALA A 99 14.07 5.91 -1.19
N LYS A 100 14.03 4.70 -0.63
CA LYS A 100 12.83 4.01 -0.18
C LYS A 100 12.81 4.05 1.35
N PHE A 101 11.63 4.16 1.93
CA PHE A 101 11.47 4.07 3.38
C PHE A 101 10.21 3.28 3.74
N ASN A 102 10.25 2.61 4.88
CA ASN A 102 9.10 1.91 5.45
C ASN A 102 9.04 2.18 6.97
N VAL A 103 7.83 2.34 7.50
CA VAL A 103 7.60 2.59 8.92
C VAL A 103 6.65 1.52 9.48
N SER A 104 7.02 0.89 10.60
CA SER A 104 6.22 -0.15 11.25
C SER A 104 6.42 -0.19 12.77
N PHE A 105 5.57 -0.91 13.50
CA PHE A 105 5.81 -1.17 14.91
C PHE A 105 6.91 -2.23 15.11
N ILE A 106 7.59 -2.17 16.26
CA ILE A 106 8.72 -3.06 16.56
C ILE A 106 8.34 -4.53 16.74
N ASP A 107 7.09 -4.81 17.11
CA ASP A 107 6.56 -6.17 17.26
C ASP A 107 6.08 -6.78 15.92
N GLU A 108 6.00 -5.97 14.86
CA GLU A 108 5.69 -6.42 13.50
C GLU A 108 6.92 -6.96 12.77
N ALA A 109 7.61 -7.94 13.35
CA ALA A 109 8.91 -8.45 12.88
C ALA A 109 8.91 -8.92 11.41
N GLU A 110 7.75 -9.34 10.88
CA GLU A 110 7.62 -9.69 9.46
C GLU A 110 7.92 -8.51 8.54
N LYS A 111 7.45 -7.29 8.90
CA LYS A 111 7.62 -6.05 8.13
C LYS A 111 9.06 -5.52 8.12
N HIS A 112 9.97 -6.09 8.92
CA HIS A 112 11.36 -5.65 9.00
C HIS A 112 12.26 -6.34 7.96
N LYS A 113 11.70 -7.26 7.17
CA LYS A 113 12.42 -7.97 6.11
C LYS A 113 12.67 -7.03 4.92
N PRO A 114 13.79 -7.21 4.18
CA PRO A 114 14.13 -6.35 3.02
C PRO A 114 13.04 -6.26 1.97
N MET A 115 12.20 -7.30 1.87
CA MET A 115 11.10 -7.38 0.93
C MET A 115 10.09 -6.23 1.12
N TYR A 116 9.77 -5.83 2.35
CA TYR A 116 8.75 -4.81 2.60
C TYR A 116 9.20 -3.40 2.21
N ILE A 117 10.48 -3.06 2.43
CA ILE A 117 11.03 -1.80 1.95
C ILE A 117 11.28 -1.82 0.44
N SER A 118 11.58 -2.98 -0.16
CA SER A 118 11.72 -3.08 -1.62
C SER A 118 10.41 -2.78 -2.37
N GLU A 119 9.26 -2.99 -1.72
CA GLU A 119 7.91 -2.77 -2.25
C GLU A 119 7.39 -1.35 -2.04
N THR A 120 8.12 -0.49 -1.35
CA THR A 120 7.74 0.92 -1.25
C THR A 120 8.15 1.66 -2.51
N GLU A 121 7.43 2.75 -2.78
CA GLU A 121 7.79 3.66 -3.84
C GLU A 121 9.17 4.27 -3.57
N THR A 122 9.93 4.48 -4.64
CA THR A 122 11.18 5.23 -4.56
C THR A 122 10.81 6.70 -4.58
N PHE A 123 11.26 7.45 -3.59
CA PHE A 123 11.02 8.88 -3.49
C PHE A 123 12.30 9.66 -3.76
N ASP A 124 12.13 10.85 -4.35
CA ASP A 124 13.18 11.84 -4.52
C ASP A 124 13.14 12.78 -3.31
N PHE A 125 14.06 12.61 -2.35
CA PHE A 125 14.19 13.46 -1.18
C PHE A 125 15.04 14.69 -1.49
N ARG A 126 14.57 15.88 -1.12
CA ARG A 126 15.32 17.15 -1.14
C ARG A 126 15.42 17.70 0.28
N SER A 127 16.35 18.62 0.51
CA SER A 127 16.32 19.49 1.69
C SER A 127 14.90 20.08 1.79
N GLU A 128 14.25 19.92 2.94
CA GLU A 128 12.84 20.32 3.23
C GLU A 128 11.72 19.40 2.69
N SER A 129 12.03 18.25 2.08
CA SER A 129 10.98 17.30 1.71
C SER A 129 10.40 16.58 2.93
N MET A 130 9.11 16.79 3.20
CA MET A 130 8.34 16.05 4.21
C MET A 130 7.61 14.86 3.55
N LEU A 131 8.23 13.68 3.56
CA LEU A 131 7.64 12.47 2.97
C LEU A 131 7.23 11.48 4.05
N GLY A 132 5.98 11.05 4.04
CA GLY A 132 5.44 10.31 5.18
C GLY A 132 4.00 9.87 5.05
N TYR A 133 3.40 9.58 6.20
CA TYR A 133 2.04 9.11 6.35
C TYR A 133 1.23 10.11 7.18
N ASN A 134 0.27 10.78 6.54
CA ASN A 134 -0.69 11.67 7.22
C ASN A 134 -1.58 10.93 8.23
N MET A 135 -1.92 9.67 7.95
CA MET A 135 -2.81 8.83 8.76
C MET A 135 -2.13 7.48 9.05
N PHE A 136 -0.97 7.51 9.73
CA PHE A 136 -0.19 6.30 9.99
C PHE A 136 -0.94 5.32 10.90
N MET A 137 -1.46 5.81 12.03
CA MET A 137 -2.15 4.99 13.01
C MET A 137 -3.23 5.81 13.73
N GLU A 138 -4.46 5.32 13.72
CA GLU A 138 -5.57 5.91 14.49
C GLU A 138 -5.32 5.74 16.00
N LYS A 139 -5.49 6.81 16.77
CA LYS A 139 -5.09 6.85 18.20
C LYS A 139 -5.88 5.84 19.04
N ASP A 140 -7.19 5.80 18.87
CA ASP A 140 -8.07 4.88 19.59
C ASP A 140 -7.73 3.42 19.29
N VAL A 141 -7.33 3.12 18.06
CA VAL A 141 -6.91 1.78 17.64
C VAL A 141 -5.57 1.43 18.27
N LEU A 142 -4.61 2.37 18.33
CA LEU A 142 -3.33 2.15 18.99
C LEU A 142 -3.52 1.83 20.47
N GLU A 143 -4.39 2.58 21.14
CA GLU A 143 -4.71 2.42 22.57
C GLU A 143 -5.37 1.10 22.93
N GLN A 144 -6.03 0.48 21.95
CA GLN A 144 -6.64 -0.85 22.09
C GLN A 144 -5.73 -1.99 21.58
N SER A 145 -4.61 -1.65 20.96
CA SER A 145 -3.71 -2.62 20.35
C SER A 145 -2.67 -3.15 21.34
N SER A 146 -2.01 -4.25 20.95
CA SER A 146 -0.86 -4.78 21.67
C SER A 146 0.42 -3.96 21.47
N HIS A 147 0.43 -3.02 20.52
CA HIS A 147 1.60 -2.19 20.22
C HIS A 147 1.88 -1.18 21.34
N LEU A 148 0.84 -0.75 22.05
CA LEU A 148 0.94 0.14 23.21
C LEU A 148 0.98 -0.68 24.49
N MET A 149 2.15 -0.74 25.13
CA MET A 149 2.37 -1.47 26.37
C MET A 149 2.86 -0.50 27.44
N ASN A 150 2.13 -0.39 28.55
CA ASN A 150 2.45 0.51 29.66
C ASN A 150 2.68 1.97 29.21
N ASP A 151 1.76 2.49 28.39
CA ASP A 151 1.84 3.85 27.81
C ASP A 151 3.09 4.11 26.96
N CYS A 152 3.72 3.03 26.45
CA CYS A 152 4.90 3.08 25.61
C CYS A 152 4.72 2.26 24.33
N PHE A 153 5.31 2.72 23.23
CA PHE A 153 5.41 1.95 21.99
C PHE A 153 6.70 2.30 21.26
N THR A 154 7.05 1.53 20.23
CA THR A 154 8.26 1.78 19.43
C THR A 154 7.95 1.64 17.96
N ILE A 155 8.29 2.69 17.22
CA ILE A 155 8.26 2.73 15.76
C ILE A 155 9.66 2.39 15.25
N ARG A 156 9.73 1.55 14.22
CA ARG A 156 10.91 1.30 13.43
C ARG A 156 10.74 1.97 12.07
N CYS A 157 11.75 2.75 11.66
CA CYS A 157 11.85 3.34 10.34
C CYS A 157 13.03 2.69 9.61
N ASP A 158 12.76 1.94 8.54
CA ASP A 158 13.79 1.40 7.65
C ASP A 158 13.98 2.36 6.46
N ILE A 159 15.23 2.68 6.09
CA ILE A 159 15.59 3.56 4.97
C ILE A 159 16.59 2.84 4.07
N MET A 160 16.35 2.87 2.76
CA MET A 160 17.23 2.34 1.73
C MET A 160 17.54 3.45 0.71
N VAL A 161 18.81 3.84 0.62
CA VAL A 161 19.28 4.92 -0.24
C VAL A 161 19.87 4.35 -1.54
N PHE A 162 19.63 5.05 -2.65
CA PHE A 162 20.23 4.78 -3.95
C PHE A 162 21.18 5.94 -4.30
N SER A 163 22.49 5.69 -4.35
CA SER A 163 23.48 6.71 -4.71
C SER A 163 23.48 7.00 -6.22
N SER A 164 23.52 8.29 -6.61
CA SER A 164 23.77 8.71 -8.00
C SER A 164 25.27 8.66 -8.38
N LYS A 165 26.18 8.63 -7.40
CA LYS A 165 27.65 8.79 -7.60
C LYS A 165 28.42 7.47 -7.79
N ASP A 166 27.75 6.35 -7.95
CA ASP A 166 28.38 5.02 -8.11
C ASP A 166 28.86 4.70 -9.53
N ALA A 167 28.97 5.70 -10.42
CA ALA A 167 29.42 5.50 -11.80
C ALA A 167 30.95 5.34 -11.98
N GLY A 168 31.76 5.37 -10.90
CA GLY A 168 33.23 5.49 -11.01
C GLY A 168 34.10 4.56 -10.15
N GLY A 169 33.53 3.69 -9.32
CA GLY A 169 34.28 2.65 -8.61
C GLY A 169 33.83 1.27 -9.08
N ASP A 170 34.72 0.28 -9.11
CA ASP A 170 34.44 -1.14 -9.35
C ASP A 170 33.36 -1.65 -8.37
N LYS A 171 32.09 -1.30 -8.60
CA LYS A 171 30.92 -1.90 -7.98
C LYS A 171 30.37 -2.87 -9.00
N VAL A 172 30.31 -4.13 -8.59
CA VAL A 172 29.56 -5.15 -9.32
C VAL A 172 28.17 -4.57 -9.59
N PRO A 173 27.74 -4.43 -10.85
CA PRO A 173 26.44 -3.87 -11.19
C PRO A 173 25.35 -4.55 -10.37
N LEU A 174 24.39 -3.77 -9.86
CA LEU A 174 23.21 -4.34 -9.21
C LEU A 174 22.59 -5.36 -10.18
N PRO A 175 22.14 -6.54 -9.69
CA PRO A 175 21.61 -7.55 -10.58
C PRO A 175 20.36 -7.03 -11.31
N GLU A 176 20.47 -6.72 -12.59
CA GLU A 176 19.36 -6.33 -13.49
C GLU A 176 18.52 -7.55 -13.90
N ILE A 177 18.40 -8.55 -13.02
CA ILE A 177 17.75 -9.83 -13.34
C ILE A 177 16.27 -9.63 -13.67
N ASP A 178 15.61 -8.69 -12.99
CA ASP A 178 14.25 -8.25 -13.27
C ASP A 178 14.12 -7.70 -14.69
N GLN A 179 15.04 -6.82 -15.11
CA GLN A 179 15.06 -6.26 -16.47
C GLN A 179 15.39 -7.32 -17.52
N HIS A 180 16.38 -8.18 -17.25
CA HIS A 180 16.74 -9.29 -18.13
C HIS A 180 15.57 -10.26 -18.35
N LEU A 181 14.85 -10.63 -17.27
CA LEU A 181 13.67 -11.47 -17.36
C LEU A 181 12.52 -10.74 -18.07
N ASN A 182 12.28 -9.47 -17.75
CA ASN A 182 11.26 -8.67 -18.45
C ASN A 182 11.55 -8.55 -19.96
N ASN A 183 12.81 -8.42 -20.35
CA ASN A 183 13.23 -8.42 -21.75
C ASN A 183 12.87 -9.74 -22.45
N LEU A 184 12.98 -10.89 -21.78
CA LEU A 184 12.49 -12.16 -22.33
C LEU A 184 10.97 -12.13 -22.54
N LEU A 185 10.21 -11.60 -21.59
CA LEU A 185 8.76 -11.47 -21.72
C LEU A 185 8.36 -10.57 -22.90
N GLN A 186 9.04 -9.42 -23.07
CA GLN A 186 8.76 -8.46 -24.14
C GLN A 186 9.17 -8.98 -25.52
N THR A 187 10.38 -9.53 -25.65
CA THR A 187 10.91 -10.05 -26.92
C THR A 187 10.32 -11.40 -27.31
N LYS A 188 9.75 -12.13 -26.34
CA LYS A 188 9.19 -13.49 -26.49
C LYS A 188 10.21 -14.53 -26.92
N VAL A 189 11.51 -14.23 -26.81
CA VAL A 189 12.60 -15.15 -27.19
C VAL A 189 12.62 -16.34 -26.25
N GLY A 190 12.40 -17.54 -26.79
CA GLY A 190 12.40 -18.78 -26.02
C GLY A 190 11.07 -19.10 -25.34
N ALA A 191 10.01 -18.34 -25.63
CA ALA A 191 8.68 -18.62 -25.10
C ALA A 191 8.19 -20.02 -25.56
N ASP A 192 7.77 -20.82 -24.59
CA ASP A 192 7.41 -22.24 -24.75
C ASP A 192 5.98 -22.55 -24.26
N VAL A 193 5.22 -21.49 -23.95
CA VAL A 193 3.80 -21.54 -23.61
C VAL A 193 3.10 -20.27 -24.06
N THR A 194 1.83 -20.40 -24.46
CA THR A 194 0.96 -19.27 -24.81
C THR A 194 -0.35 -19.38 -24.05
N PHE A 195 -0.82 -18.25 -23.51
CA PHE A 195 -2.12 -18.11 -22.88
C PHE A 195 -3.06 -17.28 -23.76
N GLU A 196 -4.33 -17.65 -23.79
CA GLU A 196 -5.39 -16.82 -24.35
C GLU A 196 -6.25 -16.29 -23.21
N VAL A 197 -6.34 -14.96 -23.09
CA VAL A 197 -7.07 -14.27 -22.02
C VAL A 197 -7.87 -13.14 -22.63
N SER A 198 -9.21 -13.18 -22.48
CA SER A 198 -10.12 -12.22 -23.11
C SER A 198 -9.90 -12.03 -24.63
N GLY A 199 -9.46 -13.08 -25.35
CA GLY A 199 -9.13 -13.04 -26.78
C GLY A 199 -7.73 -12.50 -27.11
N GLU A 200 -6.95 -12.06 -26.11
CA GLU A 200 -5.56 -11.67 -26.28
C GLU A 200 -4.59 -12.84 -26.03
N MET A 201 -3.52 -12.89 -26.83
CA MET A 201 -2.52 -13.95 -26.78
C MET A 201 -1.24 -13.50 -26.05
N PHE A 202 -0.86 -14.23 -25.00
CA PHE A 202 0.31 -13.95 -24.16
C PHE A 202 1.32 -15.09 -24.23
N ALA A 203 2.45 -14.85 -24.89
CA ALA A 203 3.58 -15.79 -24.91
C ALA A 203 4.40 -15.63 -23.61
N ALA A 204 4.81 -16.75 -23.02
CA ALA A 204 5.57 -16.78 -21.76
C ALA A 204 6.49 -18.01 -21.67
N HIS A 205 7.20 -18.12 -20.54
CA HIS A 205 8.20 -19.15 -20.29
C HIS A 205 7.76 -20.02 -19.11
N ARG A 206 7.55 -21.32 -19.35
CA ARG A 206 7.05 -22.27 -18.34
C ARG A 206 7.92 -22.29 -17.10
N CYS A 207 9.25 -22.28 -17.28
CA CYS A 207 10.20 -22.34 -16.18
C CYS A 207 10.12 -21.10 -15.26
N VAL A 208 9.95 -19.90 -15.82
CA VAL A 208 9.82 -18.66 -15.04
C VAL A 208 8.50 -18.67 -14.27
N LEU A 209 7.39 -19.01 -14.93
CA LEU A 209 6.07 -19.10 -14.30
C LEU A 209 6.05 -20.12 -13.15
N ALA A 210 6.60 -21.31 -13.41
CA ALA A 210 6.65 -22.39 -12.43
C ALA A 210 7.57 -22.09 -11.24
N ALA A 211 8.68 -21.39 -11.46
CA ALA A 211 9.57 -20.97 -10.37
C ALA A 211 8.89 -19.96 -9.42
N ARG A 212 7.96 -19.16 -9.94
CA ARG A 212 7.35 -18.03 -9.23
C ARG A 212 5.96 -18.32 -8.68
N SER A 213 5.28 -19.36 -9.18
CA SER A 213 3.95 -19.77 -8.75
C SER A 213 3.86 -21.30 -8.64
N LYS A 214 3.50 -21.78 -7.46
CA LYS A 214 3.26 -23.22 -7.23
C LYS A 214 2.09 -23.74 -8.06
N VAL A 215 1.09 -22.90 -8.32
CA VAL A 215 -0.06 -23.23 -9.16
C VAL A 215 0.40 -23.43 -10.60
N PHE A 216 1.22 -22.52 -11.16
CA PHE A 216 1.81 -22.73 -12.48
C PHE A 216 2.77 -23.92 -12.51
N MET A 217 3.55 -24.17 -11.45
CA MET A 217 4.40 -25.37 -11.36
C MET A 217 3.56 -26.65 -11.48
N ALA A 218 2.48 -26.76 -10.71
CA ALA A 218 1.58 -27.91 -10.78
C ALA A 218 0.87 -28.00 -12.14
N GLN A 219 0.38 -26.89 -12.67
CA GLN A 219 -0.35 -26.85 -13.94
C GLN A 219 0.54 -27.18 -15.15
N LEU A 220 1.79 -26.73 -15.15
CA LEU A 220 2.71 -26.85 -16.29
C LEU A 220 3.63 -28.07 -16.20
N PHE A 221 3.97 -28.54 -15.00
CA PHE A 221 4.92 -29.64 -14.79
C PHE A 221 4.38 -30.79 -13.93
N GLY A 222 3.16 -30.68 -13.39
CA GLY A 222 2.53 -31.75 -12.62
C GLY A 222 2.06 -32.94 -13.47
N PRO A 223 1.67 -34.05 -12.82
CA PRO A 223 1.27 -35.30 -13.48
C PRO A 223 0.00 -35.18 -14.35
N MET A 224 -0.73 -34.06 -14.32
CA MET A 224 -1.85 -33.75 -15.22
C MET A 224 -1.42 -33.47 -16.68
N LYS A 225 -0.17 -33.77 -17.05
CA LYS A 225 0.41 -33.54 -18.40
C LYS A 225 0.03 -34.61 -19.43
N GLU A 226 -0.69 -35.66 -19.04
CA GLU A 226 -1.17 -36.71 -19.94
C GLU A 226 -2.36 -36.20 -20.79
N GLY A 227 -2.09 -35.40 -21.82
CA GLY A 227 -3.10 -35.07 -22.82
C GLY A 227 -2.81 -33.84 -23.69
N THR A 228 -1.87 -32.99 -23.29
CA THR A 228 -1.65 -31.72 -23.98
C THR A 228 -0.26 -31.69 -24.59
N THR A 229 -0.22 -31.96 -25.90
CA THR A 229 0.93 -31.72 -26.78
C THR A 229 1.53 -30.34 -26.54
N THR A 230 2.83 -30.25 -26.77
CA THR A 230 3.77 -29.13 -26.60
C THR A 230 3.45 -27.84 -27.39
N SER A 231 2.19 -27.62 -27.78
CA SER A 231 1.72 -26.50 -28.62
C SER A 231 0.31 -26.00 -28.25
N CYS A 232 -0.26 -26.40 -27.11
CA CYS A 232 -1.60 -25.97 -26.74
C CYS A 232 -1.60 -24.60 -26.06
N VAL A 233 -2.50 -23.74 -26.53
CA VAL A 233 -2.82 -22.44 -25.92
C VAL A 233 -3.63 -22.69 -24.65
N ILE A 234 -3.16 -22.17 -23.51
CA ILE A 234 -3.87 -22.29 -22.23
C ILE A 234 -4.91 -21.17 -22.13
N GLN A 235 -6.18 -21.56 -22.03
CA GLN A 235 -7.31 -20.63 -21.95
C GLN A 235 -7.55 -20.15 -20.51
N ILE A 236 -7.64 -18.85 -20.30
CA ILE A 236 -8.07 -18.23 -19.04
C ILE A 236 -9.33 -17.40 -19.31
N LYS A 237 -10.48 -17.93 -18.88
CA LYS A 237 -11.80 -17.33 -19.16
C LYS A 237 -12.19 -16.25 -18.15
N ASP A 238 -11.79 -16.43 -16.89
CA ASP A 238 -12.24 -15.61 -15.77
C ASP A 238 -11.14 -14.61 -15.34
N MET A 239 -10.60 -13.86 -16.30
CA MET A 239 -9.62 -12.81 -16.05
C MET A 239 -9.59 -11.83 -17.22
N GLU A 240 -9.47 -10.55 -16.92
CA GLU A 240 -9.25 -9.51 -17.93
C GLU A 240 -7.79 -9.53 -18.42
N ALA A 241 -7.59 -9.24 -19.71
CA ALA A 241 -6.26 -9.17 -20.31
C ALA A 241 -5.33 -8.16 -19.60
N LYS A 242 -5.83 -7.00 -19.17
CA LYS A 242 -5.05 -6.00 -18.42
C LYS A 242 -4.57 -6.51 -17.06
N VAL A 243 -5.37 -7.32 -16.37
CA VAL A 243 -5.01 -7.95 -15.10
C VAL A 243 -3.97 -9.04 -15.33
N PHE A 244 -4.15 -9.88 -16.35
CA PHE A 244 -3.20 -10.94 -16.67
C PHE A 244 -1.85 -10.39 -17.13
N ARG A 245 -1.84 -9.30 -17.91
CA ARG A 245 -0.62 -8.58 -18.29
C ARG A 245 0.15 -8.12 -17.05
N ALA A 246 -0.56 -7.55 -16.08
CA ALA A 246 0.04 -7.08 -14.83
C ALA A 246 0.60 -8.24 -13.98
N LEU A 247 -0.15 -9.34 -13.89
CA LEU A 247 0.27 -10.58 -13.24
C LEU A 247 1.56 -11.11 -13.87
N LEU A 248 1.63 -11.19 -15.21
CA LEU A 248 2.83 -11.62 -15.92
C LEU A 248 4.00 -10.66 -15.68
N SER A 249 3.78 -9.35 -15.79
CA SER A 249 4.83 -8.38 -15.51
C SER A 249 5.41 -8.58 -14.10
N PHE A 250 4.55 -8.73 -13.08
CA PHE A 250 4.97 -9.00 -11.71
C PHE A 250 5.74 -10.32 -11.56
N ILE A 251 5.34 -11.38 -12.26
CA ILE A 251 6.05 -12.68 -12.19
C ILE A 251 7.50 -12.52 -12.65
N TYR A 252 7.76 -11.70 -13.67
CA TYR A 252 9.09 -11.50 -14.25
C TYR A 252 9.92 -10.43 -13.54
N THR A 253 9.30 -9.39 -12.98
CA THR A 253 10.00 -8.23 -12.39
C THR A 253 9.91 -8.12 -10.88
N ASP A 254 9.02 -8.89 -10.25
CA ASP A 254 8.65 -8.74 -8.84
C ASP A 254 8.29 -7.28 -8.49
N SER A 255 7.73 -6.54 -9.45
CA SER A 255 7.35 -5.13 -9.29
C SER A 255 5.91 -4.95 -9.74
N LEU A 256 5.14 -4.17 -8.97
CA LEU A 256 3.78 -3.81 -9.36
C LEU A 256 3.87 -2.85 -10.56
N PRO A 257 3.21 -3.14 -11.69
CA PRO A 257 3.16 -2.22 -12.81
C PRO A 257 2.55 -0.88 -12.39
N LYS A 258 3.09 0.21 -12.93
CA LYS A 258 2.51 1.54 -12.73
C LYS A 258 1.09 1.55 -13.31
N MET A 259 0.16 2.08 -12.54
CA MET A 259 -1.20 2.34 -13.01
C MET A 259 -1.13 3.54 -13.97
N GLU A 260 -1.75 3.42 -15.14
CA GLU A 260 -2.06 4.61 -15.93
C GLU A 260 -3.20 5.31 -15.16
N GLU A 261 -2.92 6.46 -14.56
CA GLU A 261 -3.94 7.31 -13.97
C GLU A 261 -4.59 8.07 -15.13
N ASP A 262 -5.85 7.75 -15.44
CA ASP A 262 -6.61 8.51 -16.43
C ASP A 262 -6.85 9.94 -15.87
N GLU A 263 -6.35 10.94 -16.60
CA GLU A 263 -6.62 12.36 -16.36
C GLU A 263 -8.11 12.66 -16.57
N THR A 264 -8.95 12.43 -15.57
CA THR A 264 -10.31 13.00 -15.54
C THR A 264 -10.69 13.36 -14.11
N ASP A 265 -10.51 14.64 -13.78
CA ASP A 265 -11.49 15.51 -13.10
C ASP A 265 -10.77 16.77 -12.60
N ALA A 266 -10.16 17.51 -13.55
CA ALA A 266 -9.96 18.94 -13.33
C ALA A 266 -11.34 19.59 -13.42
N VAL A 267 -11.97 19.79 -12.27
CA VAL A 267 -13.16 20.64 -12.15
C VAL A 267 -12.73 22.05 -12.54
N GLU A 268 -13.08 22.49 -13.74
CA GLU A 268 -13.08 23.90 -14.08
C GLU A 268 -14.04 24.61 -13.12
N GLU A 269 -13.49 25.49 -12.28
CA GLU A 269 -14.26 26.46 -11.51
C GLU A 269 -14.94 27.41 -12.49
N GLY A 270 -16.22 27.14 -12.79
CA GLY A 270 -17.11 28.01 -13.53
C GLY A 270 -17.93 28.87 -12.59
N GLU A 271 -17.90 30.18 -12.85
CA GLU A 271 -18.38 31.30 -12.05
C GLU A 271 -19.86 31.24 -11.62
N GLU A 272 -20.13 31.84 -10.45
CA GLU A 272 -21.45 32.09 -9.88
C GLU A 272 -22.30 33.02 -10.78
N GLU A 273 -23.54 32.64 -11.11
CA GLU A 273 -24.60 33.62 -11.36
C GLU A 273 -25.94 33.18 -10.72
N GLU A 274 -26.55 34.13 -10.00
CA GLU A 274 -27.86 34.06 -9.35
C GLU A 274 -29.02 34.08 -10.36
N GLY A 275 -30.09 33.32 -10.12
CA GLY A 275 -31.33 33.44 -10.91
C GLY A 275 -32.48 32.50 -10.54
N THR A 276 -33.36 32.98 -9.65
CA THR A 276 -34.80 32.70 -9.42
C THR A 276 -35.51 31.43 -9.93
N GLU A 277 -36.30 30.85 -9.02
CA GLU A 277 -37.27 29.76 -9.16
C GLU A 277 -38.40 30.01 -10.19
N ASP A 278 -38.67 29.00 -11.02
CA ASP A 278 -39.98 28.47 -11.48
C ASP A 278 -39.93 28.10 -12.97
N GLU A 279 -39.89 26.80 -13.27
CA GLU A 279 -40.85 26.10 -14.15
C GLU A 279 -40.41 24.65 -14.39
N MET A 280 -41.41 23.78 -14.27
CA MET A 280 -41.35 22.33 -14.36
C MET A 280 -41.20 21.89 -15.82
N SER A 281 -40.14 21.14 -16.17
CA SER A 281 -40.17 20.30 -17.37
C SER A 281 -39.37 19.02 -17.17
N GLU A 282 -40.05 17.90 -17.43
CA GLU A 282 -39.51 16.55 -17.44
C GLU A 282 -38.47 16.40 -18.57
N VAL A 283 -37.24 16.04 -18.21
CA VAL A 283 -36.32 15.35 -19.11
C VAL A 283 -35.42 14.41 -18.30
N ALA A 284 -35.71 13.12 -18.43
CA ALA A 284 -34.93 11.93 -18.07
C ALA A 284 -33.55 12.14 -17.41
N GLU A 285 -33.50 12.06 -16.07
CA GLU A 285 -32.25 11.75 -15.35
C GLU A 285 -31.95 10.26 -15.53
N GLN A 286 -31.07 9.96 -16.48
CA GLN A 286 -30.36 8.69 -16.50
C GLN A 286 -29.51 8.62 -15.23
N GLY A 287 -29.84 7.67 -14.34
CA GLY A 287 -29.09 7.42 -13.12
C GLY A 287 -27.62 7.18 -13.40
N GLN A 288 -26.78 8.13 -13.02
CA GLN A 288 -25.33 7.97 -12.97
C GLN A 288 -25.00 7.01 -11.82
N ARG A 289 -25.11 5.71 -12.09
CA ARG A 289 -24.66 4.63 -11.20
C ARG A 289 -23.16 4.85 -10.98
N THR A 290 -22.77 5.29 -9.79
CA THR A 290 -21.38 5.62 -9.44
C THR A 290 -20.53 4.35 -9.48
N LYS A 291 -19.95 4.05 -10.66
CA LYS A 291 -19.02 2.92 -10.82
C LYS A 291 -17.77 3.19 -9.97
N PRO A 292 -17.21 2.17 -9.31
CA PRO A 292 -15.94 2.33 -8.61
C PRO A 292 -14.84 2.70 -9.61
N PRO A 293 -13.83 3.50 -9.20
CA PRO A 293 -12.76 3.94 -10.09
C PRO A 293 -12.13 2.74 -10.82
N GLU A 294 -11.81 2.88 -12.10
CA GLU A 294 -11.26 1.77 -12.90
C GLU A 294 -9.98 1.18 -12.28
N THR A 295 -9.20 2.01 -11.61
CA THR A 295 -8.01 1.63 -10.84
C THR A 295 -8.31 0.66 -9.70
N VAL A 296 -9.42 0.88 -8.98
CA VAL A 296 -9.85 0.00 -7.89
C VAL A 296 -10.33 -1.35 -8.45
N GLN A 297 -11.08 -1.34 -9.56
CA GLN A 297 -11.52 -2.58 -10.21
C GLN A 297 -10.33 -3.40 -10.72
N TRP A 298 -9.33 -2.75 -11.32
CA TRP A 298 -8.10 -3.40 -11.77
C TRP A 298 -7.31 -4.01 -10.59
N LEU A 299 -7.16 -3.29 -9.48
CA LEU A 299 -6.52 -3.79 -8.25
C LEU A 299 -7.28 -4.98 -7.65
N GLN A 300 -8.61 -4.91 -7.62
CA GLN A 300 -9.47 -6.00 -7.17
C GLN A 300 -9.24 -7.25 -8.02
N GLY A 301 -9.27 -7.12 -9.35
CA GLY A 301 -8.97 -8.23 -10.27
C GLY A 301 -7.56 -8.80 -10.09
N LEU A 302 -6.57 -7.93 -9.85
CA LEU A 302 -5.19 -8.34 -9.60
C LEU A 302 -5.03 -9.07 -8.27
N LEU A 303 -5.77 -8.69 -7.23
CA LEU A 303 -5.82 -9.42 -5.96
C LEU A 303 -6.37 -10.84 -6.16
N VAL A 304 -7.47 -10.99 -6.89
CA VAL A 304 -8.06 -12.30 -7.23
C VAL A 304 -7.06 -13.15 -8.01
N ALA A 305 -6.36 -12.54 -8.99
CA ALA A 305 -5.34 -13.22 -9.78
C ALA A 305 -4.15 -13.66 -8.91
N ALA A 306 -3.67 -12.79 -8.03
CA ALA A 306 -2.57 -13.07 -7.14
C ALA A 306 -2.87 -14.25 -6.20
N ASP A 307 -4.08 -14.29 -5.64
CA ASP A 307 -4.53 -15.40 -4.81
C ASP A 307 -4.67 -16.70 -5.62
N ARG A 308 -5.32 -16.64 -6.79
CA ARG A 308 -5.49 -17.77 -7.72
C ARG A 308 -4.17 -18.45 -8.09
N TYR A 309 -3.11 -17.67 -8.26
CA TYR A 309 -1.79 -18.16 -8.66
C TYR A 309 -0.78 -18.27 -7.51
N ASP A 310 -1.23 -18.17 -6.25
CA ASP A 310 -0.39 -18.26 -5.05
C ASP A 310 0.81 -17.28 -5.04
N LEU A 311 0.57 -16.05 -5.51
CA LEU A 311 1.55 -14.95 -5.49
C LEU A 311 1.35 -14.09 -4.24
N GLN A 312 1.75 -14.63 -3.09
CA GLN A 312 1.52 -14.03 -1.76
C GLN A 312 2.00 -12.56 -1.65
N ARG A 313 3.16 -12.25 -2.24
CA ARG A 313 3.71 -10.90 -2.24
C ARG A 313 2.85 -9.91 -3.03
N LEU A 314 2.42 -10.29 -4.24
CA LEU A 314 1.52 -9.46 -5.04
C LEU A 314 0.17 -9.27 -4.33
N ARG A 315 -0.36 -10.34 -3.72
CA ARG A 315 -1.59 -10.29 -2.96
C ARG A 315 -1.50 -9.25 -1.83
N PHE A 316 -0.42 -9.28 -1.04
CA PHE A 316 -0.18 -8.30 0.02
C PHE A 316 -0.11 -6.85 -0.51
N ILE A 317 0.58 -6.64 -1.63
CA ILE A 317 0.66 -5.32 -2.28
C ILE A 317 -0.73 -4.83 -2.69
N CYS A 318 -1.55 -5.68 -3.30
CA CYS A 318 -2.92 -5.35 -3.68
C CYS A 318 -3.79 -5.04 -2.45
N GLU A 319 -3.67 -5.82 -1.36
CA GLU A 319 -4.38 -5.56 -0.10
C GLU A 319 -4.04 -4.15 0.44
N ARG A 320 -2.75 -3.79 0.46
CA ARG A 320 -2.32 -2.46 0.90
C ARG A 320 -2.87 -1.36 0.00
N GLN A 321 -2.74 -1.49 -1.31
CA GLN A 321 -3.20 -0.46 -2.26
C GLN A 321 -4.73 -0.27 -2.22
N LEU A 322 -5.49 -1.37 -2.08
CA LEU A 322 -6.94 -1.30 -1.92
C LEU A 322 -7.34 -0.63 -0.61
N SER A 323 -6.62 -0.90 0.49
CA SER A 323 -6.90 -0.27 1.79
C SER A 323 -6.73 1.25 1.78
N LEU A 324 -5.84 1.78 0.93
CA LEU A 324 -5.62 3.21 0.76
C LEU A 324 -6.65 3.89 -0.16
N ARG A 325 -7.42 3.11 -0.93
CA ARG A 325 -8.34 3.61 -1.98
C ARG A 325 -9.79 3.18 -1.76
N ILE A 326 -10.17 2.91 -0.51
CA ILE A 326 -11.54 2.55 -0.14
C ILE A 326 -12.44 3.79 -0.34
N GLY A 327 -13.51 3.62 -1.11
CA GLY A 327 -14.50 4.67 -1.36
C GLY A 327 -15.92 4.15 -1.19
N VAL A 328 -16.89 5.08 -1.12
CA VAL A 328 -18.31 4.75 -0.91
C VAL A 328 -18.86 3.81 -1.99
N SER A 329 -18.45 3.99 -3.26
CA SER A 329 -18.87 3.13 -4.37
C SER A 329 -18.13 1.80 -4.46
N SER A 330 -16.99 1.63 -3.78
CA SER A 330 -16.10 0.46 -3.91
C SER A 330 -16.01 -0.39 -2.65
N VAL A 331 -16.41 0.12 -1.48
CA VAL A 331 -16.20 -0.55 -0.20
C VAL A 331 -16.93 -1.89 -0.11
N ALA A 332 -18.15 -1.99 -0.66
CA ALA A 332 -18.93 -3.22 -0.60
C ALA A 332 -18.29 -4.35 -1.42
N SER A 333 -17.85 -4.07 -2.66
CA SER A 333 -17.16 -5.05 -3.49
C SER A 333 -15.79 -5.41 -2.93
N THR A 334 -15.05 -4.43 -2.38
CA THR A 334 -13.75 -4.67 -1.73
C THR A 334 -13.88 -5.52 -0.48
N LEU A 335 -14.92 -5.29 0.34
CA LEU A 335 -15.21 -6.08 1.53
C LEU A 335 -15.58 -7.53 1.19
N ALA A 336 -16.41 -7.73 0.16
CA ALA A 336 -16.76 -9.07 -0.33
C ALA A 336 -15.51 -9.84 -0.79
N LEU A 337 -14.61 -9.18 -1.52
CA LEU A 337 -13.34 -9.78 -1.96
C LEU A 337 -12.40 -10.08 -0.78
N ALA A 338 -12.34 -9.18 0.20
CA ALA A 338 -11.51 -9.39 1.38
C ALA A 338 -11.98 -10.61 2.20
N GLU A 339 -13.30 -10.82 2.30
CA GLU A 339 -13.86 -12.03 2.91
C GLU A 339 -13.53 -13.28 2.08
N GLN A 340 -13.79 -13.23 0.77
CA GLN A 340 -13.59 -14.34 -0.16
C GLN A 340 -12.16 -14.88 -0.15
N HIS A 341 -11.19 -13.97 -0.17
CA HIS A 341 -9.77 -14.32 -0.24
C HIS A 341 -9.11 -14.37 1.15
N HIS A 342 -9.87 -14.17 2.23
CA HIS A 342 -9.38 -14.16 3.62
C HIS A 342 -8.33 -13.07 3.91
N CYS A 343 -8.47 -11.90 3.29
CA CYS A 343 -7.63 -10.72 3.49
C CYS A 343 -8.06 -9.96 4.76
N ARG A 344 -7.65 -10.45 5.94
CA ARG A 344 -8.08 -9.89 7.24
C ARG A 344 -7.79 -8.39 7.43
N PRO A 345 -6.60 -7.87 7.07
CA PRO A 345 -6.31 -6.44 7.23
C PRO A 345 -7.19 -5.56 6.35
N LEU A 346 -7.39 -5.95 5.08
CA LEU A 346 -8.26 -5.25 4.15
C LEU A 346 -9.72 -5.27 4.61
N LYS A 347 -10.21 -6.42 5.09
CA LYS A 347 -11.55 -6.55 5.67
C LYS A 347 -11.74 -5.57 6.83
N ALA A 348 -10.80 -5.54 7.77
CA ALA A 348 -10.86 -4.62 8.91
C ALA A 348 -10.88 -3.15 8.46
N ALA A 349 -10.09 -2.77 7.45
CA ALA A 349 -10.10 -1.43 6.89
C ALA A 349 -11.44 -1.07 6.24
N CYS A 350 -12.06 -1.98 5.48
CA CYS A 350 -13.39 -1.77 4.89
C CYS A 350 -14.47 -1.61 5.96
N LEU A 351 -14.45 -2.44 7.02
CA LEU A 351 -15.42 -2.35 8.12
C LEU A 351 -15.31 -1.01 8.86
N LYS A 352 -14.08 -0.58 9.17
CA LYS A 352 -13.81 0.73 9.78
C LYS A 352 -14.27 1.89 8.90
N PHE A 353 -14.01 1.80 7.59
CA PHE A 353 -14.47 2.82 6.65
C PHE A 353 -16.00 2.96 6.69
N ILE A 354 -16.73 1.84 6.64
CA ILE A 354 -18.21 1.84 6.73
C ILE A 354 -18.66 2.44 8.07
N GLN A 355 -18.00 2.08 9.16
CA GLN A 355 -18.33 2.57 10.51
C GLN A 355 -18.16 4.09 10.65
N ALA A 356 -17.20 4.69 9.93
CA ALA A 356 -16.94 6.12 9.94
C ALA A 356 -17.86 6.94 9.00
N GLN A 357 -18.69 6.29 8.16
CA GLN A 357 -19.55 6.99 7.22
C GLN A 357 -20.81 7.57 7.85
N SER A 358 -21.28 8.70 7.30
CA SER A 358 -22.57 9.30 7.68
C SER A 358 -23.75 8.44 7.18
N PRO A 359 -24.96 8.60 7.78
CA PRO A 359 -26.15 7.86 7.35
C PRO A 359 -26.50 8.03 5.87
N SER A 360 -26.24 9.20 5.29
CA SER A 360 -26.46 9.45 3.85
C SER A 360 -25.47 8.68 2.98
N CYS A 361 -24.18 8.63 3.36
CA CYS A 361 -23.18 7.82 2.67
C CYS A 361 -23.48 6.32 2.79
N LEU A 362 -23.98 5.85 3.94
CA LEU A 362 -24.40 4.46 4.12
C LEU A 362 -25.56 4.08 3.19
N GLN A 363 -26.53 4.96 2.95
CA GLN A 363 -27.59 4.71 1.97
C GLN A 363 -27.02 4.50 0.56
N ILE A 364 -26.00 5.28 0.19
CA ILE A 364 -25.30 5.13 -1.10
C ILE A 364 -24.59 3.78 -1.17
N VAL A 365 -23.84 3.39 -0.12
CA VAL A 365 -23.20 2.05 -0.06
C VAL A 365 -24.24 0.94 -0.21
N MET A 366 -25.34 1.03 0.53
CA MET A 366 -26.40 0.01 0.53
C MET A 366 -27.14 -0.09 -0.81
N ALA A 367 -27.14 0.98 -1.60
CA ALA A 367 -27.71 1.00 -2.94
C ALA A 367 -26.76 0.46 -4.02
N THR A 368 -25.51 0.15 -3.69
CA THR A 368 -24.57 -0.44 -4.66
C THR A 368 -24.84 -1.92 -4.90
N ASP A 369 -24.60 -2.39 -6.12
CA ASP A 369 -24.69 -3.82 -6.50
C ASP A 369 -23.73 -4.68 -5.67
N GLY A 370 -22.57 -4.10 -5.31
CA GLY A 370 -21.58 -4.76 -4.45
C GLY A 370 -22.16 -5.09 -3.08
N TRP A 371 -23.06 -4.26 -2.56
CA TRP A 371 -23.73 -4.50 -1.29
C TRP A 371 -24.78 -5.60 -1.37
N GLU A 372 -25.58 -5.63 -2.43
CA GLU A 372 -26.52 -6.72 -2.69
C GLU A 372 -25.78 -8.07 -2.81
N HIS A 373 -24.66 -8.09 -3.52
CA HIS A 373 -23.80 -9.27 -3.63
C HIS A 373 -23.20 -9.68 -2.27
N LEU A 374 -22.78 -8.72 -1.45
CA LEU A 374 -22.24 -8.98 -0.10
C LEU A 374 -23.28 -9.63 0.80
N ILE A 375 -24.52 -9.09 0.82
CA ILE A 375 -25.62 -9.63 1.65
C ILE A 375 -25.94 -11.07 1.26
N THR A 376 -26.01 -11.33 -0.05
CA THR A 376 -26.42 -12.63 -0.58
C THR A 376 -25.34 -13.69 -0.42
N THR A 377 -24.07 -13.31 -0.57
CA THR A 377 -22.94 -14.27 -0.59
C THR A 377 -22.32 -14.46 0.79
N TYR A 378 -22.26 -13.41 1.61
CA TYR A 378 -21.56 -13.40 2.90
C TYR A 378 -22.43 -12.81 4.03
N PRO A 379 -23.57 -13.44 4.37
CA PRO A 379 -24.51 -12.89 5.36
C PRO A 379 -23.91 -12.74 6.76
N PHE A 380 -22.87 -13.50 7.10
CA PHE A 380 -22.17 -13.38 8.39
C PHE A 380 -21.41 -12.05 8.55
N VAL A 381 -20.95 -11.45 7.44
CA VAL A 381 -20.27 -10.14 7.45
C VAL A 381 -21.23 -9.06 7.92
N LEU A 382 -22.54 -9.19 7.65
CA LEU A 382 -23.56 -8.27 8.17
C LEU A 382 -23.69 -8.35 9.68
N ASN A 383 -23.62 -9.55 10.26
CA ASN A 383 -23.69 -9.70 11.72
C ASN A 383 -22.49 -9.01 12.39
N GLU A 384 -21.30 -9.09 11.77
CA GLU A 384 -20.10 -8.40 12.22
C GLU A 384 -20.23 -6.87 12.09
N LEU A 385 -20.78 -6.38 10.97
CA LEU A 385 -21.12 -4.97 10.78
C LEU A 385 -22.13 -4.47 11.83
N PHE A 386 -23.21 -5.22 12.09
CA PHE A 386 -24.19 -4.86 13.11
C PHE A 386 -23.58 -4.86 14.51
N ALA A 387 -22.73 -5.82 14.83
CA ALA A 387 -22.02 -5.86 16.11
C ALA A 387 -21.10 -4.64 16.28
N MET A 388 -20.36 -4.25 15.23
CA MET A 388 -19.50 -3.07 15.22
C MET A 388 -20.28 -1.77 15.39
N VAL A 389 -21.41 -1.61 14.68
CA VAL A 389 -22.28 -0.42 14.80
C VAL A 389 -22.95 -0.35 16.19
N ALA A 390 -23.34 -1.49 16.77
CA ALA A 390 -23.94 -1.56 18.09
C ALA A 390 -22.97 -1.20 19.23
N LEU A 391 -21.66 -1.44 19.05
CA LEU A 391 -20.63 -1.08 20.03
C LEU A 391 -20.40 0.45 20.13
N ASN A 392 -20.82 1.23 19.12
CA ASN A 392 -20.64 2.69 19.06
C ASN A 392 -21.80 3.50 19.67
N GLN A 393 -22.85 2.87 20.19
CA GLN A 393 -23.97 3.57 20.86
C GLN A 393 -23.77 3.75 22.37
N LYS A 394 -22.52 3.74 22.86
CA LYS A 394 -22.19 3.91 24.28
C LYS A 394 -21.38 5.15 24.55
#